data_AF-A0A9D2SVY0-F1
#
_entry.id   AF-A0A9D2SVY0-F1
#
_cell.length_a   1.000
_cell.length_b   1.000
_cell.length_c   1.000
_cell.angle_alpha   90.00
_cell.angle_beta   90.00
_cell.angle_gamma   90.00
#
_symmetry.space_group_name_H-M   'P 1'
#
loop_
_entity.id
_entity.type
_entity.pdbx_description
1 polymer ?
#
loop_
_entity_poly.entity_id
_entity_poly.type
_entity_poly.pdbx_seq_one_letter_code
_entity_poly.pdbx_strand_id
1 'polypeptide(L)'
;MLLYYIDDSFFQPSAFARRMRMRLEACMDRDQPQLLIVSGRRNCDAPLRELSARRNIAVLNAPGVFDYAGVRGILRCDSLLLEPVGSMHCFSGSFVRAETLHGRSERVYLEFFQDPQIDAFLRLCEQLENAISETLSVKDRFRH
;
A
#
# COMPACT_ATOMS: atom_id res chain seq x y z
N MET A 1 18.43 -5.68 3.84
CA MET A 1 17.45 -4.57 3.69
C MET A 1 16.06 -5.17 3.80
N LEU A 2 15.12 -4.46 4.42
CA LEU A 2 13.71 -4.81 4.42
C LEU A 2 12.98 -3.98 3.37
N LEU A 3 12.23 -4.65 2.50
CA LEU A 3 11.40 -3.98 1.51
C LEU A 3 9.99 -4.55 1.50
N TYR A 4 9.05 -3.68 1.16
CA TYR A 4 7.67 -4.04 0.94
C TYR A 4 7.39 -4.00 -0.56
N TYR A 5 6.72 -5.03 -1.05
CA TYR A 5 6.25 -5.11 -2.42
C TYR A 5 4.71 -5.20 -2.43
N ILE A 6 4.07 -4.25 -3.12
CA ILE A 6 2.62 -4.12 -3.28
C ILE A 6 2.24 -3.98 -4.76
N ASP A 7 0.95 -4.09 -5.06
CA ASP A 7 0.40 -3.67 -6.35
C ASP A 7 -0.26 -2.27 -6.27
N ASP A 8 -0.69 -1.75 -7.42
CA ASP A 8 -1.41 -0.47 -7.53
C ASP A 8 -2.84 -0.49 -6.97
N SER A 9 -3.34 -1.64 -6.48
CA SER A 9 -4.71 -1.74 -5.94
C SER A 9 -4.90 -0.93 -4.65
N PHE A 10 -3.84 -0.68 -3.90
CA PHE A 10 -3.83 0.14 -2.68
C PHE A 10 -4.17 1.62 -2.90
N PHE A 11 -4.12 2.08 -4.14
CA PHE A 11 -4.37 3.48 -4.52
C PHE A 11 -5.70 3.68 -5.25
N GLN A 12 -6.53 2.64 -5.33
CA GLN A 12 -7.85 2.77 -5.93
C GLN A 12 -8.80 3.59 -5.04
N PRO A 13 -9.77 4.32 -5.62
CA PRO A 13 -10.76 5.08 -4.87
C PRO A 13 -11.87 4.16 -4.34
N SER A 14 -11.51 3.12 -3.58
CA SER A 14 -12.46 2.18 -2.96
C SER A 14 -12.25 2.11 -1.45
N ALA A 15 -13.34 1.85 -0.71
CA ALA A 15 -13.28 1.65 0.75
C ALA A 15 -12.32 0.51 1.12
N PHE A 16 -12.30 -0.55 0.30
CA PHE A 16 -11.36 -1.66 0.44
C PHE A 16 -9.90 -1.20 0.32
N ALA A 17 -9.55 -0.49 -0.76
CA ALA A 17 -8.18 -0.02 -0.99
C ALA A 17 -7.70 0.92 0.13
N ARG A 18 -8.58 1.83 0.58
CA ARG A 18 -8.32 2.72 1.72
C ARG A 18 -8.05 1.93 3.01
N ARG A 19 -8.86 0.91 3.30
CA ARG A 19 -8.71 0.01 4.44
C ARG A 19 -7.39 -0.76 4.38
N MET A 20 -7.07 -1.36 3.25
CA MET A 20 -5.82 -2.09 3.04
C MET A 20 -4.61 -1.17 3.16
N ARG A 21 -4.69 0.05 2.63
CA ARG A 21 -3.61 1.05 2.76
C ARG A 21 -3.35 1.42 4.21
N MET A 22 -4.38 1.65 5.03
CA MET A 22 -4.17 1.94 6.46
C MET A 22 -3.54 0.77 7.21
N ARG A 23 -3.95 -0.47 6.92
CA ARG A 23 -3.33 -1.67 7.52
C ARG A 23 -1.88 -1.87 7.06
N LEU A 24 -1.59 -1.61 5.78
CA LEU A 24 -0.22 -1.61 5.24
C LEU A 24 0.64 -0.58 5.97
N GLU A 25 0.12 0.64 6.11
CA GLU A 25 0.78 1.76 6.77
C GLU A 25 1.10 1.44 8.25
N ALA A 26 0.18 0.82 8.99
CA ALA A 26 0.46 0.34 10.34
C ALA A 26 1.56 -0.74 10.38
N CYS A 27 1.60 -1.64 9.38
CA CYS A 27 2.70 -2.60 9.26
C CYS A 27 4.02 -1.91 8.95
N MET A 28 4.02 -0.83 8.16
CA MET A 28 5.22 -0.04 7.87
C MET A 28 5.72 0.71 9.10
N ASP A 29 4.83 1.20 9.96
CA ASP A 29 5.21 1.89 11.21
C ASP A 29 5.97 0.96 12.17
N ARG A 30 5.56 -0.31 12.24
CA ARG A 30 6.22 -1.34 13.07
C ARG A 30 7.55 -1.81 12.45
N ASP A 31 7.55 -2.08 11.16
CA ASP A 31 8.65 -2.78 10.51
C ASP A 31 9.72 -1.85 9.90
N GLN A 32 9.35 -0.59 9.63
CA GLN A 32 10.21 0.45 9.04
C GLN A 32 10.97 0.00 7.78
N PRO A 33 10.27 -0.43 6.71
CA PRO A 33 10.94 -0.84 5.47
C PRO A 33 11.71 0.31 4.83
N GLN A 34 12.88 0.02 4.25
CA GLN A 34 13.71 1.03 3.58
C GLN A 34 13.26 1.33 2.14
N LEU A 35 12.43 0.47 1.56
CA LEU A 35 12.01 0.56 0.17
C LEU A 35 10.58 0.02 0.01
N LEU A 36 9.75 0.79 -0.69
CA LEU A 36 8.45 0.35 -1.18
C LEU A 36 8.52 0.16 -2.70
N ILE A 37 8.24 -1.05 -3.16
CA ILE A 37 8.16 -1.39 -4.58
C ILE A 37 6.68 -1.57 -4.94
N VAL A 38 6.26 -0.93 -6.02
CA VAL A 38 4.86 -0.94 -6.47
C VAL A 38 4.79 -1.40 -7.92
N SER A 39 4.25 -2.59 -8.14
CA SER A 39 3.90 -3.04 -9.50
C SER A 39 2.50 -2.57 -9.87
N GLY A 40 2.32 -2.10 -11.09
CA GLY A 40 1.00 -1.70 -11.53
C GLY A 40 0.96 -1.38 -13.01
N ARG A 41 -0.25 -1.27 -13.53
CA ARG A 41 -0.52 -0.73 -14.87
C ARG A 41 -1.11 0.69 -14.80
N ARG A 42 -1.57 1.10 -13.63
CA ARG A 42 -2.21 2.40 -13.41
C ARG A 42 -1.17 3.45 -13.07
N ASN A 43 -1.43 4.69 -13.47
CA ASN A 43 -0.65 5.82 -12.98
C ASN A 43 -1.05 6.09 -11.52
N CYS A 44 -0.11 5.85 -10.61
CA CYS A 44 -0.26 6.14 -9.18
C CYS A 44 0.78 7.17 -8.70
N ASP A 45 1.35 7.98 -9.60
CA ASP A 45 2.49 8.84 -9.27
C ASP A 45 2.19 9.87 -8.18
N ALA A 46 1.00 10.46 -8.20
CA ALA A 46 0.59 11.45 -7.21
C ALA A 46 0.45 10.85 -5.80
N PRO A 47 -0.38 9.81 -5.57
CA PRO A 47 -0.50 9.21 -4.24
C PRO A 47 0.80 8.55 -3.76
N LEU A 48 1.62 8.03 -4.67
CA LEU A 48 2.93 7.46 -4.31
C LEU A 48 3.93 8.54 -3.87
N ARG A 49 3.96 9.69 -4.57
CA ARG A 49 4.77 10.84 -4.15
C ARG A 49 4.35 11.37 -2.79
N GLU A 50 3.04 11.47 -2.54
CA GLU A 50 2.52 11.87 -1.24
C GLU A 50 2.95 10.89 -0.12
N LEU A 51 2.81 9.58 -0.36
CA LEU A 51 3.21 8.54 0.59
C LEU A 51 4.73 8.58 0.85
N SER A 52 5.53 8.69 -0.21
CA SER A 52 7.00 8.79 -0.14
C SER A 52 7.42 9.99 0.71
N ALA A 53 6.85 11.17 0.47
CA ALA A 53 7.15 12.39 1.21
C ALA A 53 6.71 12.29 2.67
N ARG A 54 5.48 11.82 2.93
CA ARG A 54 4.91 11.71 4.28
C ARG A 54 5.71 10.75 5.17
N ARG A 55 6.19 9.65 4.60
CA ARG A 55 6.90 8.60 5.34
C ARG A 55 8.42 8.66 5.21
N ASN A 56 8.94 9.59 4.41
CA ASN A 56 10.36 9.67 4.06
C ASN A 56 10.92 8.30 3.61
N ILE A 57 10.19 7.61 2.73
CA ILE A 57 10.53 6.28 2.22
C ILE A 57 10.79 6.32 0.72
N ALA A 58 11.81 5.57 0.27
CA ALA A 58 12.07 5.38 -1.15
C ALA A 58 10.95 4.56 -1.80
N VAL A 59 10.49 4.98 -2.97
CA VAL A 59 9.44 4.30 -3.73
C VAL A 59 9.93 4.02 -5.16
N LEU A 60 9.73 2.78 -5.63
CA LEU A 60 9.96 2.38 -7.02
C LEU A 60 8.64 1.94 -7.65
N ASN A 61 8.23 2.59 -8.75
CA ASN A 61 6.90 2.45 -9.33
C ASN A 61 6.88 2.48 -10.87
N ALA A 62 7.73 1.72 -11.53
CA ALA A 62 7.65 1.56 -12.98
C ALA A 62 8.25 0.22 -13.40
N PRO A 63 7.70 -0.43 -14.44
CA PRO A 63 8.36 -1.58 -15.03
C PRO A 63 9.78 -1.21 -15.45
N GLY A 64 10.76 -2.03 -15.08
CA GLY A 64 12.16 -1.73 -15.34
C GLY A 64 13.11 -2.54 -14.48
N VAL A 65 14.39 -2.40 -14.78
CA VAL A 65 15.49 -2.93 -13.98
C VAL A 65 15.91 -1.86 -12.99
N PHE A 66 16.20 -2.24 -11.76
CA PHE A 66 16.72 -1.33 -10.74
C PHE A 66 17.90 -1.94 -9.99
N ASP A 67 18.76 -1.06 -9.48
CA ASP A 67 19.77 -1.35 -8.46
C ASP A 67 19.60 -0.31 -7.36
N TYR A 68 19.17 -0.74 -6.18
CA TYR A 68 18.93 0.11 -5.03
C TYR A 68 19.66 -0.43 -3.82
N ALA A 69 20.61 0.34 -3.29
CA ALA A 69 21.43 -0.05 -2.13
C ALA A 69 22.07 -1.45 -2.26
N GLY A 70 22.49 -1.82 -3.49
CA GLY A 70 23.10 -3.11 -3.79
C GLY A 70 22.10 -4.25 -3.99
N VAL A 71 20.79 -3.97 -3.95
CA VAL A 71 19.73 -4.94 -4.26
C VAL A 71 19.25 -4.70 -5.68
N ARG A 72 19.34 -5.75 -6.50
CA ARG A 72 18.94 -5.72 -7.91
C ARG A 72 17.60 -6.40 -8.11
N GLY A 73 16.83 -5.87 -9.04
CA GLY A 73 15.58 -6.49 -9.41
C GLY A 73 15.03 -6.02 -10.75
N ILE A 74 14.04 -6.77 -11.22
CA ILE A 74 13.24 -6.47 -12.39
C ILE A 74 11.80 -6.33 -11.93
N LEU A 75 11.29 -5.11 -11.97
CA LEU A 75 9.90 -4.81 -11.73
C LEU A 75 9.13 -4.96 -13.05
N ARG A 76 8.07 -5.75 -13.04
CA ARG A 76 7.08 -5.84 -14.12
C ARG A 76 5.76 -5.27 -13.64
N CYS A 77 4.78 -5.16 -14.52
CA CYS A 77 3.46 -4.65 -14.16
C CYS A 77 2.71 -5.51 -13.13
N ASP A 78 3.08 -6.79 -13.00
CA ASP A 78 2.35 -7.81 -12.21
C ASP A 78 3.27 -8.70 -11.34
N SER A 79 4.57 -8.44 -11.38
CA SER A 79 5.57 -9.28 -10.72
C SER A 79 6.85 -8.52 -10.44
N LEU A 80 7.58 -9.01 -9.45
CA LEU A 80 8.90 -8.54 -9.07
C LEU A 80 9.85 -9.74 -9.09
N LEU A 81 10.94 -9.66 -9.85
CA LEU A 81 12.10 -10.53 -9.67
C LEU A 81 13.13 -9.77 -8.85
N LEU A 82 13.57 -10.33 -7.73
CA LEU A 82 14.46 -9.66 -6.78
C LEU A 82 15.61 -10.58 -6.39
N GLU A 83 16.85 -10.13 -6.49
CA GLU A 83 18.00 -10.90 -6.02
C GLU A 83 18.33 -10.55 -4.55
N PRO A 84 18.61 -11.53 -3.66
CA PRO A 84 18.66 -12.98 -3.89
C PRO A 84 17.33 -13.73 -3.62
N VAL A 85 16.20 -13.03 -3.50
CA VAL A 85 14.93 -13.57 -2.98
C VAL A 85 14.19 -14.46 -3.99
N GLY A 86 14.17 -14.10 -5.27
CA GLY A 86 13.42 -14.78 -6.33
C GLY A 86 12.23 -13.97 -6.86
N SER A 87 11.30 -14.65 -7.53
CA SER A 87 10.13 -14.04 -8.15
C SER A 87 8.96 -13.98 -7.18
N MET A 88 8.29 -12.82 -7.16
CA MET A 88 7.14 -12.53 -6.32
C MET A 88 6.03 -11.92 -7.16
N HIS A 89 4.79 -12.18 -6.76
CA HIS A 89 3.58 -11.54 -7.29
C HIS A 89 2.85 -10.81 -6.17
N CYS A 90 2.08 -9.77 -6.49
CA CYS A 90 1.19 -9.13 -5.53
C CYS A 90 -0.27 -9.49 -5.82
N PHE A 91 -1.06 -9.49 -4.75
CA PHE A 91 -2.51 -9.68 -4.80
C PHE A 91 -3.14 -8.60 -3.94
N SER A 92 -4.28 -8.08 -4.39
CA SER A 92 -5.05 -7.09 -3.64
C SER A 92 -5.34 -7.59 -2.23
N GLY A 93 -5.16 -6.71 -1.25
CA GLY A 93 -5.30 -7.06 0.17
C GLY A 93 -4.11 -7.80 0.79
N SER A 94 -3.00 -7.95 0.06
CA SER A 94 -1.75 -8.49 0.59
C SER A 94 -0.54 -7.66 0.16
N PHE A 95 0.56 -7.82 0.88
CA PHE A 95 1.87 -7.35 0.46
C PHE A 95 2.91 -8.44 0.66
N VAL A 96 4.03 -8.34 -0.04
CA VAL A 96 5.19 -9.19 0.21
C VAL A 96 6.21 -8.41 1.03
N ARG A 97 6.60 -8.98 2.15
CA ARG A 97 7.67 -8.50 3.02
C ARG A 97 8.93 -9.29 2.66
N ALA A 98 9.96 -8.62 2.15
CA ALA A 98 11.19 -9.27 1.72
C ALA A 98 12.41 -8.73 2.48
N GLU A 99 13.19 -9.65 3.01
CA GLU A 99 14.44 -9.39 3.71
C GLU A 99 15.60 -9.88 2.82
N THR A 100 16.35 -8.93 2.29
CA THR A 100 17.30 -9.20 1.19
C THR A 100 18.64 -9.75 1.67
N LEU A 101 18.97 -9.60 2.95
CA LEU A 101 20.26 -10.05 3.49
C LEU A 101 20.31 -11.58 3.56
N HIS A 102 19.20 -12.22 3.93
CA HIS A 102 19.07 -13.67 4.04
C HIS A 102 18.25 -14.27 2.88
N GLY A 103 17.84 -13.46 1.91
CA GLY A 103 17.06 -13.91 0.75
C GLY A 103 15.68 -14.46 1.11
N ARG A 104 15.04 -13.93 2.15
CA ARG A 104 13.74 -14.43 2.65
C ARG A 104 12.62 -13.50 2.22
N SER A 105 11.46 -14.08 1.95
CA SER A 105 10.23 -13.31 1.80
C SER A 105 9.04 -14.04 2.40
N GLU A 106 8.05 -13.26 2.81
CA GLU A 106 6.75 -13.76 3.25
C GLU A 106 5.64 -12.89 2.67
N ARG A 107 4.49 -13.50 2.41
CA ARG A 107 3.28 -12.77 2.03
C ARG A 107 2.45 -12.51 3.27
N VAL A 108 2.11 -11.25 3.50
CA VAL A 108 1.24 -10.82 4.59
C VAL A 108 -0.12 -10.46 4.01
N TYR A 109 -1.14 -11.18 4.44
CA TYR A 109 -2.53 -10.92 4.06
C TYR A 109 -3.16 -9.98 5.08
N LEU A 110 -3.48 -8.76 4.64
CA LEU A 110 -3.97 -7.71 5.52
C LEU A 110 -5.41 -7.94 5.95
N GLU A 111 -6.19 -8.75 5.22
CA GLU A 111 -7.58 -9.05 5.55
C GLU A 111 -7.74 -9.94 6.80
N PHE A 112 -6.81 -10.88 7.02
CA PHE A 112 -6.93 -11.91 8.06
C PHE A 112 -6.51 -11.44 9.45
N PHE A 113 -5.68 -10.39 9.54
CA PHE A 113 -5.24 -9.84 10.82
C PHE A 113 -6.06 -8.59 11.14
N GLN A 114 -7.13 -8.78 11.89
CA GLN A 114 -7.93 -7.68 12.44
C GLN A 114 -7.13 -6.97 13.51
N ASP A 115 -6.76 -5.72 13.26
CA ASP A 115 -6.31 -4.81 14.32
C ASP A 115 -7.56 -4.10 14.86
N PRO A 116 -7.99 -4.38 16.11
CA PRO A 116 -9.22 -3.82 16.66
C PRO A 116 -9.23 -2.28 16.68
N GLN A 117 -8.05 -1.65 16.82
CA GLN A 117 -7.94 -0.20 16.83
C GLN A 117 -8.10 0.37 15.43
N ILE A 118 -7.45 -0.22 14.42
CA ILE A 118 -7.60 0.18 13.02
C ILE A 118 -9.06 -0.03 12.57
N ASP A 119 -9.68 -1.14 12.97
CA ASP A 119 -11.07 -1.44 12.64
C ASP A 119 -12.05 -0.50 13.36
N ALA A 120 -11.77 -0.10 14.60
CA ALA A 120 -12.53 0.95 15.29
C ALA A 120 -12.40 2.31 14.61
N PHE A 121 -11.18 2.71 14.23
CA PHE A 121 -10.92 3.96 13.51
C PHE A 121 -11.61 3.99 12.14
N LEU A 122 -11.55 2.90 11.38
CA LEU A 122 -12.25 2.72 10.12
C LEU A 122 -13.76 2.91 10.25
N ARG A 123 -14.36 2.29 11.27
CA ARG A 123 -15.79 2.44 11.55
C ARG A 123 -16.14 3.89 11.88
N LEU A 124 -15.30 4.58 12.66
CA LEU A 124 -15.46 6.01 12.94
C LEU A 124 -15.36 6.87 11.66
N CYS A 125 -14.40 6.60 10.79
CA CYS A 125 -14.29 7.30 9.49
C CYS A 125 -15.52 7.06 8.62
N GLU A 126 -16.00 5.83 8.50
CA GLU A 126 -17.22 5.51 7.75
C GLU A 126 -18.45 6.22 8.34
N GLN A 127 -18.59 6.27 9.67
CA GLN A 127 -19.66 7.01 10.35
C GLN A 127 -19.59 8.52 10.09
N LEU A 128 -18.39 9.11 10.12
CA LEU A 128 -18.19 10.52 9.81
C LEU A 128 -18.49 10.84 8.35
N GLU A 129 -18.02 10.01 7.42
CA GLU A 129 -18.34 10.14 5.98
C GLU A 129 -19.86 10.10 5.74
N ASN A 130 -20.57 9.20 6.42
CA ASN A 130 -22.03 9.11 6.34
C ASN A 130 -22.72 10.35 6.93
N ALA A 131 -22.32 10.79 8.12
CA ALA A 131 -22.91 11.97 8.76
C ALA A 131 -22.68 13.27 7.96
N ILE A 132 -21.49 13.43 7.36
CA ILE A 132 -21.17 14.55 6.46
C ILE A 132 -22.02 14.46 5.19
N SER A 133 -22.15 13.27 4.60
CA SER A 133 -22.95 13.07 3.39
C SER A 133 -24.44 13.36 3.63
N GLU A 134 -24.98 12.96 4.78
CA GLU A 134 -26.35 13.27 5.19
C GLU A 134 -26.56 14.78 5.38
N THR A 135 -25.65 15.46 6.08
CA THR A 135 -25.77 16.92 6.30
C THR A 135 -25.61 17.74 5.02
N LEU A 136 -24.77 17.31 4.07
CA LEU A 136 -24.64 17.93 2.76
C LEU A 136 -25.86 17.67 1.87
N SER A 137 -26.38 16.43 1.86
CA SER A 137 -27.61 16.07 1.13
C SER A 137 -28.84 16.84 1.62
N VAL A 138 -28.92 17.10 2.92
CA VAL A 138 -29.95 17.95 3.51
C VAL A 138 -29.82 19.41 3.04
N LYS A 139 -28.59 19.95 2.96
CA LYS A 139 -28.35 21.33 2.49
C LYS A 139 -28.74 21.56 1.04
N ASP A 140 -28.58 20.56 0.16
CA ASP A 140 -28.98 20.66 -1.24
C ASP A 140 -30.52 20.59 -1.41
N ARG A 141 -31.25 19.91 -0.52
CA ARG A 141 -32.72 19.90 -0.53
C ARG A 141 -33.36 21.22 -0.11
N PHE A 142 -32.65 22.07 0.64
CA PHE A 142 -33.14 23.37 1.11
C PHE A 142 -32.69 24.55 0.23
N ARG A 143 -32.04 24.28 -0.92
CA ARG A 143 -31.61 25.30 -1.90
C ARG A 143 -32.50 25.40 -3.15
N HIS A 144 -33.63 24.71 -3.18
CA HIS A 144 -34.65 24.81 -4.23
C HIS A 144 -35.93 25.47 -3.72
#